data_AF-A0A9X3UR43-F1
#
_entry.id   AF-A0A9X3UR43-F1
#
_cell.length_a   1.000
_cell.length_b   1.000
_cell.length_c   1.000
_cell.angle_alpha   90.00
_cell.angle_beta   90.00
_cell.angle_gamma   90.00
#
_symmetry.space_group_name_H-M   'P 1'
#
loop_
_entity.id
_entity.type
_entity.pdbx_description
1 polymer ?
#
loop_
_entity_poly.entity_id
_entity_poly.type
_entity_poly.pdbx_seq_one_letter_code
_entity_poly.pdbx_strand_id
1 'polypeptide(L)'
;MALSISGWLRSSVRRLAESIYPPICAGCGAFSGRHGGLCGACWSNMAWIEKPVCDVLGSPLPFEAGEGALSADAIADPPPFAKARSAVLYDDVARSIVHRFKYKDRTDLADMMARWMVRAGADLIAGTDVILPVPLHRGRLLFRQFNQSAELARAVARQTGLPYKPATLLRIRATRRQVGLGASARADNVRRAFSIPQKRRRDVKGKCVLLVDDVYTTGATVKSAARELERAGARKVFVLTFARVAPGYL
;
A
#
# COMPACT_ATOMS: atom_id res chain seq x y z
N MET A 1 -39.47 -24.31 -7.83
CA MET A 1 -39.05 -24.09 -6.43
C MET A 1 -37.90 -25.03 -6.10
N ALA A 2 -36.65 -24.67 -6.43
CA ALA A 2 -35.45 -25.41 -6.01
C ALA A 2 -34.66 -24.49 -5.06
N LEU A 3 -35.11 -24.42 -3.80
CA LEU A 3 -34.58 -23.53 -2.78
C LEU A 3 -33.37 -24.16 -2.07
N SER A 4 -32.22 -23.49 -2.20
CA SER A 4 -31.39 -23.04 -1.07
C SER A 4 -30.83 -24.06 -0.06
N ILE A 5 -30.59 -25.33 -0.43
CA ILE A 5 -29.87 -26.26 0.46
C ILE A 5 -28.40 -25.83 0.64
N SER A 6 -27.79 -25.23 -0.38
CA SER A 6 -26.38 -24.82 -0.36
C SER A 6 -26.09 -23.55 0.45
N GLY A 7 -27.12 -22.74 0.75
CA GLY A 7 -27.00 -21.54 1.59
C GLY A 7 -27.07 -21.87 3.09
N TRP A 8 -27.89 -22.85 3.46
CA TRP A 8 -28.10 -23.26 4.84
C TRP A 8 -26.86 -23.95 5.43
N LEU A 9 -26.28 -24.92 4.70
CA LEU A 9 -25.03 -25.58 5.10
C LEU A 9 -23.88 -24.58 5.26
N ARG A 10 -23.73 -23.62 4.35
CA ARG A 10 -22.72 -22.55 4.45
C ARG A 10 -22.94 -21.65 5.66
N SER A 11 -24.19 -21.36 6.01
CA SER A 11 -24.53 -20.51 7.16
C SER A 11 -24.25 -21.18 8.51
N SER A 12 -24.42 -22.50 8.60
CA SER A 12 -24.20 -23.27 9.83
C SER A 12 -22.71 -23.51 10.07
N VAL A 13 -21.95 -23.83 9.01
CA VAL A 13 -20.47 -23.92 9.08
C VAL A 13 -19.85 -22.56 9.42
N ARG A 14 -20.36 -21.46 8.85
CA ARG A 14 -19.89 -20.10 9.17
C ARG A 14 -20.17 -19.72 10.63
N ARG A 15 -21.35 -20.05 11.17
CA ARG A 15 -21.70 -19.78 12.58
C ARG A 15 -20.87 -20.60 13.57
N LEU A 16 -20.58 -21.86 13.27
CA LEU A 16 -19.65 -22.67 14.08
C LEU A 16 -18.22 -22.13 14.02
N ALA A 17 -17.76 -21.74 12.82
CA ALA A 17 -16.45 -21.12 12.66
C ALA A 17 -16.36 -19.75 13.34
N GLU A 18 -17.42 -18.94 13.33
CA GLU A 18 -17.53 -17.65 14.04
C GLU A 18 -17.57 -17.85 15.57
N SER A 19 -18.09 -18.97 16.07
CA SER A 19 -18.06 -19.28 17.51
C SER A 19 -16.70 -19.75 17.99
N ILE A 20 -15.92 -20.41 17.13
CA ILE A 20 -14.57 -20.90 17.45
C ILE A 20 -13.51 -19.83 17.15
N TYR A 21 -13.76 -18.98 16.15
CA TYR A 21 -12.94 -17.83 15.73
C TYR A 21 -13.82 -16.56 15.66
N PRO A 22 -14.15 -15.96 16.82
CA PRO A 22 -14.95 -14.75 16.84
C PRO A 22 -14.25 -13.64 16.05
N PRO A 23 -15.02 -12.81 15.30
CA PRO A 23 -14.42 -11.72 14.58
C PRO A 23 -13.77 -10.76 15.58
N ILE A 24 -12.53 -10.36 15.30
CA ILE A 24 -11.81 -9.40 16.13
C ILE A 24 -11.53 -8.13 15.34
N CYS A 25 -11.58 -7.01 16.04
CA CYS A 25 -11.22 -5.71 15.51
C CYS A 25 -9.77 -5.73 14.99
N ALA A 26 -9.57 -5.27 13.76
CA ALA A 26 -8.24 -5.19 13.16
C ALA A 26 -7.31 -4.20 13.90
N GLY A 27 -7.85 -3.21 14.61
CA GLY A 27 -7.10 -2.24 15.42
C GLY A 27 -6.76 -2.79 16.81
N CYS A 28 -7.73 -2.86 17.71
CA CYS A 28 -7.49 -3.23 19.11
C CYS A 28 -7.49 -4.75 19.37
N GLY A 29 -8.11 -5.55 18.51
CA GLY A 29 -8.28 -7.00 18.72
C GLY A 29 -9.43 -7.39 19.65
N ALA A 30 -10.25 -6.44 20.11
CA ALA A 30 -11.49 -6.73 20.82
C ALA A 30 -12.48 -7.49 19.92
N PHE A 31 -13.37 -8.29 20.51
CA PHE A 31 -14.43 -8.94 19.75
C PHE A 31 -15.29 -7.92 19.01
N SER A 32 -15.47 -8.14 17.71
CA SER A 32 -16.29 -7.34 16.82
C SER A 32 -17.34 -8.24 16.19
N GLY A 33 -18.52 -7.71 15.85
CA GLY A 33 -19.56 -8.46 15.14
C GLY A 33 -19.27 -8.70 13.65
N ARG A 34 -18.11 -8.29 13.14
CA ARG A 34 -17.72 -8.39 11.72
C ARG A 34 -16.25 -8.77 11.56
N HIS A 35 -15.97 -9.72 10.66
CA HIS A 35 -14.61 -10.12 10.27
C HIS A 35 -13.96 -9.04 9.41
N GLY A 36 -12.64 -8.84 9.59
CA GLY A 36 -11.86 -7.90 8.78
C GLY A 36 -12.37 -6.46 8.85
N GLY A 37 -12.83 -6.03 10.03
CA GLY A 37 -13.34 -4.68 10.28
C GLY A 37 -12.76 -4.03 11.54
N LEU A 38 -13.08 -2.76 11.75
CA LEU A 38 -12.79 -2.03 12.99
C LEU A 38 -14.02 -2.00 13.89
N CYS A 39 -13.80 -2.02 15.21
CA CYS A 39 -14.84 -1.61 16.16
C CYS A 39 -15.09 -0.09 16.04
N GLY A 40 -16.22 0.39 16.56
CA GLY A 40 -16.58 1.81 16.50
C GLY A 40 -15.48 2.73 17.05
N ALA A 41 -14.88 2.38 18.20
CA ALA A 41 -13.80 3.16 18.80
C ALA A 41 -12.55 3.25 17.89
N CYS A 42 -12.09 2.13 17.33
CA CYS A 42 -10.95 2.16 16.40
C CYS A 42 -11.28 2.88 15.09
N TRP A 43 -12.53 2.81 14.63
CA TRP A 43 -12.95 3.53 13.43
C TRP A 43 -12.93 5.04 13.65
N SER A 44 -13.45 5.51 14.79
CA SER A 44 -13.49 6.93 15.16
C SER A 44 -12.11 7.52 15.47
N ASN A 45 -11.18 6.71 15.99
CA ASN A 45 -9.82 7.15 16.31
C ASN A 45 -8.83 7.00 15.14
N MET A 46 -9.28 6.51 13.99
CA MET A 46 -8.44 6.38 12.80
C MET A 46 -8.27 7.74 12.14
N ALA A 47 -7.02 8.16 11.93
CA ALA A 47 -6.68 9.39 11.24
C ALA A 47 -6.78 9.20 9.71
N TRP A 48 -8.01 9.32 9.19
CA TRP A 48 -8.28 9.25 7.76
C TRP A 48 -7.63 10.43 7.01
N ILE A 49 -7.04 10.15 5.85
CA ILE A 49 -6.54 11.21 4.96
C ILE A 49 -7.67 11.60 4.02
N GLU A 50 -8.22 12.78 4.24
CA GLU A 50 -9.23 13.41 3.39
C GLU A 50 -8.71 14.74 2.84
N LYS A 51 -9.38 15.29 1.82
CA LYS A 51 -9.03 16.60 1.26
C LYS A 51 -9.19 17.69 2.35
N PRO A 52 -8.37 18.76 2.32
CA PRO A 52 -7.34 19.08 1.32
C PRO A 52 -6.03 18.30 1.51
N VAL A 53 -5.47 17.81 0.40
CA VAL A 53 -4.19 17.09 0.36
C VAL A 53 -3.27 17.67 -0.70
N CYS A 54 -1.96 17.51 -0.50
CA CYS A 54 -0.95 17.80 -1.50
C CYS A 54 -1.22 16.96 -2.76
N ASP A 55 -1.28 17.61 -3.92
CA ASP A 55 -1.65 16.96 -5.17
C ASP A 55 -0.66 15.86 -5.55
N VAL A 56 0.63 16.09 -5.29
CA VAL A 56 1.72 15.16 -5.61
C VAL A 56 1.95 14.14 -4.50
N LEU A 57 2.09 14.56 -3.24
CA LEU A 57 2.48 13.65 -2.14
C LEU A 57 1.28 13.01 -1.41
N GLY A 58 0.08 13.57 -1.54
CA GLY A 58 -1.11 13.11 -0.81
C GLY A 58 -1.02 13.34 0.71
N SER A 59 -0.09 14.18 1.18
CA SER A 59 -0.04 14.59 2.59
C SER A 59 -1.16 15.59 2.88
N PRO A 60 -1.84 15.51 4.05
CA PRO A 60 -2.81 16.52 4.46
C PRO A 60 -2.23 17.93 4.42
N LEU A 61 -3.07 18.90 4.04
CA LEU A 61 -2.72 20.31 4.06
C LEU A 61 -3.50 21.02 5.18
N PRO A 62 -2.91 22.04 5.84
CA PRO A 62 -3.57 22.75 6.93
C PRO A 62 -4.72 23.66 6.45
N PHE A 63 -4.78 23.99 5.16
CA PHE A 63 -5.80 24.84 4.56
C PHE A 63 -6.09 24.41 3.12
N GLU A 64 -7.26 24.81 2.61
CA GLU A 64 -7.60 24.64 1.21
C GLU A 64 -6.76 25.60 0.35
N ALA A 65 -5.96 25.04 -0.55
CA ALA A 65 -5.03 25.80 -1.40
C ALA A 65 -5.39 25.69 -2.89
N GLY A 66 -6.64 25.31 -3.21
CA GLY A 66 -7.13 25.15 -4.57
C GLY A 66 -6.62 23.89 -5.29
N GLU A 67 -6.92 23.78 -6.58
CA GLU A 67 -6.45 22.67 -7.42
C GLU A 67 -4.93 22.73 -7.61
N GLY A 68 -4.27 21.57 -7.54
CA GLY A 68 -2.81 21.49 -7.72
C GLY A 68 -1.99 21.93 -6.50
N ALA A 69 -2.61 22.12 -5.34
CA ALA A 69 -1.91 22.50 -4.11
C ALA A 69 -0.74 21.57 -3.77
N LEU A 70 0.43 22.15 -3.47
CA LEU A 70 1.65 21.41 -3.12
C LEU A 70 2.06 21.67 -1.67
N SER A 71 2.52 20.62 -0.98
CA SER A 71 3.17 20.78 0.32
C SER A 71 4.60 21.26 0.16
N ALA A 72 5.17 21.85 1.23
CA ALA A 72 6.57 22.27 1.28
C ALA A 72 7.52 21.12 0.91
N ASP A 73 7.25 19.91 1.39
CA ASP A 73 8.02 18.70 1.05
C ASP A 73 8.02 18.39 -0.45
N ALA A 74 6.87 18.59 -1.12
CA ALA A 74 6.74 18.32 -2.56
C ALA A 74 7.50 19.35 -3.40
N ILE A 75 7.56 20.59 -2.93
CA ILE A 75 8.30 21.68 -3.57
C ILE A 75 9.81 21.51 -3.35
N ALA A 76 10.22 21.18 -2.12
CA ALA A 76 11.62 21.09 -1.74
C ALA A 76 12.33 19.85 -2.32
N ASP A 77 11.65 18.71 -2.40
CA ASP A 77 12.20 17.46 -2.98
C ASP A 77 11.15 16.76 -3.88
N PRO A 78 10.96 17.26 -5.12
CA PRO A 78 10.00 16.71 -6.07
C PRO A 78 10.25 15.21 -6.32
N PRO A 79 9.24 14.34 -6.10
CA PRO A 79 9.42 12.91 -6.26
C PRO A 79 9.47 12.47 -7.73
N PRO A 80 10.11 11.33 -8.04
CA PRO A 80 10.13 10.72 -9.38
C PRO A 80 8.85 9.89 -9.63
N PHE A 81 7.69 10.46 -9.30
CA PHE A 81 6.37 9.89 -9.55
C PHE A 81 5.36 11.02 -9.66
N ALA A 82 4.24 10.78 -10.34
CA ALA A 82 3.25 11.83 -10.61
C ALA A 82 2.43 12.19 -9.37
N LYS A 83 1.86 11.18 -8.69
CA LYS A 83 1.03 11.37 -7.50
C LYS A 83 1.13 10.18 -6.55
N ALA A 84 1.00 10.45 -5.26
CA ALA A 84 0.88 9.47 -4.19
C ALA A 84 -0.40 9.71 -3.38
N ARG A 85 -1.05 8.62 -2.96
CA ARG A 85 -2.18 8.63 -2.03
C ARG A 85 -1.98 7.57 -0.95
N SER A 86 -2.50 7.87 0.23
CA SER A 86 -2.52 6.96 1.37
C SER A 86 -3.90 7.02 2.00
N ALA A 87 -4.41 5.90 2.52
CA ALA A 87 -5.74 5.88 3.11
C ALA A 87 -5.79 6.58 4.48
N VAL A 88 -4.73 6.42 5.28
CA VAL A 88 -4.68 6.91 6.67
C VAL A 88 -3.30 7.45 7.03
N LEU A 89 -3.23 8.30 8.05
CA LEU A 89 -1.98 8.63 8.72
C LEU A 89 -1.53 7.43 9.58
N TYR A 90 -0.22 7.32 9.79
CA TYR A 90 0.38 6.21 10.54
C TYR A 90 0.30 6.44 12.05
N ASP A 91 -0.93 6.50 12.56
CA ASP A 91 -1.28 6.58 13.98
C ASP A 91 -1.18 5.21 14.69
N ASP A 92 -1.58 5.14 15.96
CA ASP A 92 -1.55 3.92 16.76
C ASP A 92 -2.44 2.79 16.20
N VAL A 93 -3.63 3.14 15.69
CA VAL A 93 -4.58 2.16 15.16
C VAL A 93 -4.06 1.61 13.82
N ALA A 94 -3.61 2.48 12.91
CA ALA A 94 -2.99 2.12 11.65
C ALA A 94 -1.72 1.29 11.86
N ARG A 95 -0.89 1.65 12.86
CA ARG A 95 0.28 0.88 13.26
C ARG A 95 -0.09 -0.52 13.72
N SER A 96 -1.13 -0.67 14.53
CA SER A 96 -1.61 -1.98 14.98
C SER A 96 -2.12 -2.83 13.81
N ILE A 97 -2.90 -2.25 12.89
CA ILE A 97 -3.38 -2.94 11.68
C ILE A 97 -2.19 -3.41 10.83
N VAL A 98 -1.24 -2.52 10.52
CA VAL A 98 -0.05 -2.86 9.73
C VAL A 98 0.81 -3.91 10.44
N HIS A 99 0.95 -3.83 11.77
CA HIS A 99 1.67 -4.82 12.55
C HIS A 99 1.00 -6.19 12.48
N ARG A 100 -0.31 -6.27 12.70
CA ARG A 100 -1.08 -7.53 12.61
C ARG A 100 -1.03 -8.12 11.21
N PHE A 101 -1.12 -7.27 10.18
CA PHE A 101 -0.94 -7.68 8.79
C PHE A 101 0.46 -8.23 8.50
N LYS A 102 1.50 -7.67 9.11
CA LYS A 102 2.90 -8.08 8.90
C LYS A 102 3.32 -9.38 9.61
N TYR A 103 2.73 -9.67 10.77
CA TYR A 103 3.29 -10.67 11.69
C TYR A 103 2.30 -11.73 12.18
N LYS A 104 1.00 -11.61 11.87
CA LYS A 104 -0.02 -12.57 12.34
C LYS A 104 -0.68 -13.38 11.21
N ASP A 105 -0.10 -13.39 10.00
CA ASP A 105 -0.65 -14.05 8.80
C ASP A 105 -2.13 -13.74 8.51
N ARG A 106 -2.58 -12.54 8.95
CA ARG A 106 -3.94 -12.04 8.76
C ARG A 106 -4.10 -11.44 7.36
N THR A 107 -3.94 -12.27 6.34
CA THR A 107 -4.16 -11.88 4.93
C THR A 107 -5.61 -11.49 4.66
N ASP A 108 -6.54 -11.90 5.53
CA ASP A 108 -7.94 -11.42 5.55
C ASP A 108 -8.04 -9.89 5.71
N LEU A 109 -7.04 -9.23 6.29
CA LEU A 109 -6.99 -7.77 6.37
C LEU A 109 -6.68 -7.10 5.02
N ALA A 110 -6.09 -7.82 4.06
CA ALA A 110 -5.70 -7.26 2.77
C ALA A 110 -6.91 -6.69 2.02
N ASP A 111 -8.06 -7.38 2.05
CA ASP A 111 -9.27 -6.90 1.37
C ASP A 111 -9.84 -5.63 2.03
N MET A 112 -9.81 -5.56 3.36
CA MET A 112 -10.23 -4.37 4.11
C MET A 112 -9.32 -3.18 3.78
N MET A 113 -8.01 -3.37 3.91
CA MET A 113 -7.02 -2.33 3.63
C MET A 113 -7.11 -1.87 2.18
N ALA A 114 -7.24 -2.80 1.23
CA ALA A 114 -7.39 -2.48 -0.18
C ALA A 114 -8.67 -1.68 -0.47
N ARG A 115 -9.80 -1.95 0.21
CA ARG A 115 -11.02 -1.12 0.04
C ARG A 115 -10.77 0.34 0.40
N TRP A 116 -10.06 0.58 1.49
CA TRP A 116 -9.75 1.95 1.92
C TRP A 116 -8.73 2.61 0.98
N MET A 117 -7.74 1.86 0.53
CA MET A 117 -6.77 2.32 -0.47
C MET A 117 -7.44 2.67 -1.80
N VAL A 118 -8.37 1.84 -2.28
CA VAL A 118 -9.12 2.11 -3.53
C VAL A 118 -9.95 3.38 -3.40
N ARG A 119 -10.61 3.61 -2.26
CA ARG A 119 -11.33 4.86 -2.00
C ARG A 119 -10.39 6.06 -2.01
N ALA A 120 -9.25 5.98 -1.32
CA ALA A 120 -8.29 7.09 -1.20
C ALA A 120 -7.54 7.39 -2.50
N GLY A 121 -7.34 6.38 -3.35
CA GLY A 121 -6.61 6.46 -4.61
C GLY A 121 -7.50 6.44 -5.86
N ALA A 122 -8.80 6.74 -5.75
CA ALA A 122 -9.74 6.65 -6.87
C ALA A 122 -9.29 7.49 -8.08
N ASP A 123 -8.70 8.68 -7.83
CA ASP A 123 -8.12 9.55 -8.85
C ASP A 123 -6.91 8.93 -9.56
N LEU A 124 -6.08 8.18 -8.84
CA LEU A 124 -4.93 7.46 -9.40
C LEU A 124 -5.37 6.25 -10.24
N ILE A 125 -6.37 5.52 -9.75
CA ILE A 125 -6.85 4.28 -10.35
C ILE A 125 -7.45 4.53 -11.74
N ALA A 126 -8.21 5.62 -11.91
CA ALA A 126 -8.81 5.97 -13.20
C ALA A 126 -7.77 6.17 -14.32
N GLY A 127 -6.55 6.62 -13.98
CA GLY A 127 -5.47 6.84 -14.93
C GLY A 127 -4.45 5.71 -15.02
N THR A 128 -4.68 4.55 -14.39
CA THR A 128 -3.71 3.45 -14.27
C THR A 128 -3.96 2.34 -15.29
N ASP A 129 -2.88 1.85 -15.91
CA ASP A 129 -2.91 0.72 -16.86
C ASP A 129 -2.49 -0.62 -16.22
N VAL A 130 -1.67 -0.59 -15.16
CA VAL A 130 -1.11 -1.79 -14.51
C VAL A 130 -0.75 -1.54 -13.05
N ILE A 131 -0.98 -2.55 -12.21
CA ILE A 131 -0.62 -2.55 -10.78
C ILE A 131 0.63 -3.40 -10.55
N LEU A 132 1.62 -2.82 -9.88
CA LEU A 132 2.83 -3.48 -9.42
C LEU A 132 2.97 -3.34 -7.90
N PRO A 133 3.28 -4.42 -7.17
CA PRO A 133 3.66 -4.29 -5.77
C PRO A 133 5.09 -3.79 -5.64
N VAL A 134 5.38 -3.04 -4.58
CA VAL A 134 6.77 -2.75 -4.19
C VAL A 134 7.41 -4.05 -3.66
N PRO A 135 8.49 -4.56 -4.28
CA PRO A 135 9.04 -5.84 -3.87
C PRO A 135 9.87 -5.73 -2.58
N LEU A 136 9.69 -6.72 -1.71
CA LEU A 136 10.60 -6.96 -0.60
C LEU A 136 11.90 -7.63 -1.08
N HIS A 137 12.96 -7.44 -0.31
CA HIS A 137 14.23 -8.13 -0.58
C HIS A 137 14.06 -9.64 -0.32
N ARG A 138 14.67 -10.49 -1.16
CA ARG A 138 14.57 -11.97 -1.08
C ARG A 138 14.89 -12.53 0.32
N GLY A 139 15.88 -11.96 1.01
CA GLY A 139 16.18 -12.32 2.40
C GLY A 139 15.02 -12.09 3.37
N ARG A 140 14.21 -11.02 3.21
CA ARG A 140 13.02 -10.79 4.05
C ARG A 140 11.85 -11.70 3.68
N LEU A 141 11.74 -12.10 2.41
CA LEU A 141 10.75 -13.08 1.96
C LEU A 141 10.98 -14.45 2.60
N LEU A 142 12.25 -14.87 2.73
CA LEU A 142 12.63 -16.13 3.38
C LEU A 142 12.28 -16.19 4.87
N PHE A 143 12.34 -15.06 5.59
CA PHE A 143 12.00 -15.00 7.02
C PHE A 143 10.52 -14.73 7.33
N ARG A 144 9.75 -14.18 6.37
CA ARG A 144 8.35 -13.75 6.60
C ARG A 144 7.31 -14.45 5.73
N GLN A 145 7.72 -15.40 4.88
CA GLN A 145 6.89 -16.24 4.00
C GLN A 145 6.04 -15.51 2.93
N PHE A 146 5.69 -14.22 3.09
CA PHE A 146 4.85 -13.45 2.14
C PHE A 146 5.32 -12.01 1.90
N ASN A 147 4.99 -11.47 0.71
CA ASN A 147 5.17 -10.05 0.39
C ASN A 147 3.87 -9.28 0.66
N GLN A 148 3.81 -8.55 1.78
CA GLN A 148 2.65 -7.78 2.21
C GLN A 148 2.14 -6.81 1.13
N SER A 149 3.06 -6.12 0.47
CA SER A 149 2.75 -5.20 -0.63
C SER A 149 2.19 -5.95 -1.85
N ALA A 150 2.60 -7.20 -2.07
CA ALA A 150 2.02 -8.06 -3.10
C ALA A 150 0.60 -8.51 -2.78
N GLU A 151 0.31 -8.87 -1.53
CA GLU A 151 -1.04 -9.23 -1.09
C GLU A 151 -2.01 -8.03 -1.19
N LEU A 152 -1.58 -6.85 -0.74
CA LEU A 152 -2.34 -5.60 -0.91
C LEU A 152 -2.56 -5.27 -2.38
N ALA A 153 -1.51 -5.32 -3.20
CA ALA A 153 -1.60 -5.05 -4.63
C ALA A 153 -2.56 -6.01 -5.35
N ARG A 154 -2.57 -7.29 -4.95
CA ARG A 154 -3.49 -8.29 -5.49
C ARG A 154 -4.93 -7.97 -5.08
N ALA A 155 -5.16 -7.59 -3.83
CA ALA A 155 -6.48 -7.19 -3.35
C ALA A 155 -6.99 -5.92 -4.05
N VAL A 156 -6.14 -4.91 -4.23
CA VAL A 156 -6.47 -3.70 -5.01
C VAL A 156 -6.81 -4.07 -6.46
N ALA A 157 -6.01 -4.91 -7.11
CA ALA A 157 -6.27 -5.35 -8.48
C ALA A 157 -7.58 -6.12 -8.64
N ARG A 158 -7.95 -6.98 -7.68
CA ARG A 158 -9.26 -7.66 -7.68
C ARG A 158 -10.41 -6.67 -7.59
N GLN A 159 -10.27 -5.62 -6.78
CA GLN A 159 -11.33 -4.64 -6.56
C GLN A 159 -11.46 -3.63 -7.72
N THR A 160 -10.37 -3.34 -8.42
CA THR A 160 -10.36 -2.38 -9.54
C THR A 160 -10.47 -3.03 -10.91
N GLY A 161 -10.25 -4.34 -11.02
CA GLY A 161 -10.17 -5.06 -12.29
C GLY A 161 -8.88 -4.80 -13.08
N LEU A 162 -7.94 -4.03 -12.54
CA LEU A 162 -6.71 -3.66 -13.24
C LEU A 162 -5.71 -4.83 -13.35
N PRO A 163 -4.92 -4.91 -14.43
CA PRO A 163 -3.89 -5.93 -14.59
C PRO A 163 -2.86 -5.91 -13.46
N TYR A 164 -2.64 -7.06 -12.82
CA TYR A 164 -1.64 -7.24 -11.76
C TYR A 164 -0.40 -7.99 -12.27
N LYS A 165 0.79 -7.42 -12.07
CA LYS A 165 2.07 -8.01 -12.56
C LYS A 165 3.14 -8.09 -11.46
N PRO A 166 3.03 -9.02 -10.49
CA PRO A 166 3.90 -9.06 -9.31
C PRO A 166 5.38 -9.34 -9.58
N ALA A 167 5.70 -9.98 -10.71
CA ALA A 167 7.05 -10.40 -11.04
C ALA A 167 7.81 -9.42 -11.96
N THR A 168 7.21 -8.26 -12.25
CA THR A 168 7.77 -7.26 -13.17
C THR A 168 8.84 -6.41 -12.52
N LEU A 169 8.59 -5.91 -11.32
CA LEU A 169 9.58 -5.18 -10.53
C LEU A 169 10.24 -6.14 -9.55
N LEU A 170 11.57 -6.23 -9.58
CA LEU A 170 12.35 -7.08 -8.68
C LEU A 170 13.25 -6.23 -7.78
N ARG A 171 13.39 -6.62 -6.52
CA ARG A 171 14.39 -6.03 -5.62
C ARG A 171 15.66 -6.87 -5.63
N ILE A 172 16.73 -6.31 -6.17
CA ILE A 172 18.02 -6.99 -6.39
C ILE A 172 19.05 -6.73 -5.29
N ARG A 173 18.85 -5.71 -4.45
CA ARG A 173 19.74 -5.40 -3.32
C ARG A 173 18.96 -5.25 -2.01
N ALA A 174 19.54 -5.75 -0.92
CA ALA A 174 19.08 -5.42 0.41
C ALA A 174 19.54 -4.00 0.72
N THR A 175 18.64 -3.02 0.77
CA THR A 175 19.00 -1.73 1.36
C THR A 175 19.15 -1.94 2.87
N ARG A 176 20.40 -2.03 3.35
CA ARG A 176 20.70 -1.91 4.78
C ARG A 176 20.60 -0.43 5.16
N ARG A 177 20.02 -0.12 6.32
CA ARG A 177 20.26 1.16 7.00
C ARG A 177 21.74 1.15 7.40
N GLN A 178 22.59 1.80 6.63
CA GLN A 178 24.01 1.92 6.96
C GLN A 178 24.22 3.21 7.76
N VAL A 179 24.34 3.04 9.07
CA VAL A 179 24.90 4.06 9.97
C VAL A 179 26.39 4.18 9.60
N GLY A 180 26.88 5.40 9.33
CA GLY A 180 28.32 5.66 9.16
C GLY A 180 28.90 5.79 7.74
N LEU A 181 28.11 5.92 6.66
CA LEU A 181 28.66 6.19 5.31
C LEU A 181 28.40 7.62 4.81
N GLY A 182 29.39 8.20 4.14
CA GLY A 182 29.34 9.55 3.55
C GLY A 182 28.24 9.74 2.50
N ALA A 183 27.89 11.00 2.21
CA ALA A 183 26.76 11.38 1.35
C ALA A 183 26.78 10.73 -0.05
N SER A 184 27.97 10.54 -0.64
CA SER A 184 28.15 9.89 -1.95
C SER A 184 27.78 8.39 -1.93
N ALA A 185 28.22 7.64 -0.92
CA ALA A 185 27.87 6.22 -0.78
C ALA A 185 26.38 6.01 -0.44
N ARG A 186 25.71 6.98 0.18
CA ARG A 186 24.24 6.96 0.39
C ARG A 186 23.47 7.08 -0.92
N ALA A 187 23.96 7.89 -1.87
CA ALA A 187 23.32 8.04 -3.18
C ALA A 187 23.46 6.77 -4.03
N ASP A 188 24.63 6.09 -3.99
CA ASP A 188 24.88 4.87 -4.76
C ASP A 188 24.24 3.61 -4.17
N ASN A 189 24.01 3.56 -2.85
CA ASN A 189 23.31 2.44 -2.20
C ASN A 189 21.81 2.35 -2.56
N VAL A 190 21.19 3.47 -2.93
CA VAL A 190 19.77 3.51 -3.37
C VAL A 190 19.65 3.42 -4.89
N ARG A 191 20.70 3.79 -5.64
CA ARG A 191 20.80 3.57 -7.09
C ARG A 191 20.94 2.06 -7.34
N ARG A 192 19.98 1.47 -8.06
CA ARG A 192 19.93 0.03 -8.44
C ARG A 192 19.45 -0.94 -7.35
N ALA A 193 18.59 -0.51 -6.43
CA ALA A 193 17.92 -1.46 -5.53
C ALA A 193 16.86 -2.31 -6.27
N PHE A 194 16.29 -1.77 -7.34
CA PHE A 194 15.26 -2.40 -8.16
C PHE A 194 15.74 -2.64 -9.59
N SER A 195 15.15 -3.63 -10.25
CA SER A 195 15.39 -3.97 -11.65
C SER A 195 14.15 -4.58 -12.28
N ILE A 196 13.96 -4.32 -13.58
CA ILE A 196 12.92 -4.94 -14.40
C ILE A 196 13.56 -5.88 -15.42
N PRO A 197 13.25 -7.19 -15.41
CA PRO A 197 13.76 -8.13 -16.41
C PRO A 197 13.42 -7.69 -17.84
N GLN A 198 14.35 -7.85 -18.79
CA GLN A 198 14.15 -7.42 -20.18
C GLN A 198 12.84 -7.96 -20.79
N LYS A 199 12.54 -9.25 -20.56
CA LYS A 199 11.30 -9.91 -21.00
C LYS A 199 10.01 -9.30 -20.44
N ARG A 200 10.10 -8.52 -19.36
CA ARG A 200 8.99 -7.86 -18.67
C ARG A 200 8.92 -6.36 -18.91
N ARG A 201 9.84 -5.77 -19.69
CA ARG A 201 9.79 -4.33 -20.02
C ARG A 201 8.47 -3.91 -20.69
N ARG A 202 7.88 -4.79 -21.51
CA ARG A 202 6.57 -4.57 -22.13
C ARG A 202 5.42 -4.42 -21.12
N ASP A 203 5.60 -4.90 -19.89
CA ASP A 203 4.59 -4.74 -18.84
C ASP A 203 4.51 -3.29 -18.35
N VAL A 204 5.52 -2.45 -18.63
CA VAL A 204 5.69 -1.10 -18.10
C VAL A 204 5.82 -0.03 -19.19
N LYS A 205 6.49 -0.35 -20.31
CA LYS A 205 6.79 0.61 -21.37
C LYS A 205 5.51 1.27 -21.91
N GLY A 206 5.46 2.60 -21.87
CA GLY A 206 4.36 3.44 -22.33
C GLY A 206 3.14 3.48 -21.41
N LYS A 207 3.16 2.81 -20.25
CA LYS A 207 2.00 2.65 -19.36
C LYS A 207 2.04 3.56 -18.14
N CYS A 208 0.86 3.92 -17.63
CA CYS A 208 0.68 4.43 -16.29
C CYS A 208 0.71 3.27 -15.28
N VAL A 209 1.66 3.29 -14.36
CA VAL A 209 1.89 2.22 -13.39
C VAL A 209 1.46 2.67 -12.01
N LEU A 210 0.64 1.87 -11.31
CA LEU A 210 0.33 2.05 -9.89
C LEU A 210 1.22 1.14 -9.04
N LEU A 211 2.15 1.76 -8.31
CA LEU A 211 2.94 1.10 -7.27
C LEU A 211 2.13 1.00 -5.98
N VAL A 212 2.03 -0.20 -5.42
CA VAL A 212 1.33 -0.45 -4.17
C VAL A 212 2.31 -0.85 -3.07
N ASP A 213 2.22 -0.19 -1.92
CA ASP A 213 2.99 -0.50 -0.71
C ASP A 213 2.11 -0.43 0.55
N ASP A 214 2.63 -0.85 1.70
CA ASP A 214 1.88 -0.79 2.96
C ASP A 214 2.00 0.60 3.63
N VAL A 215 3.22 1.11 3.81
CA VAL A 215 3.47 2.34 4.56
C VAL A 215 4.43 3.26 3.80
N TYR A 216 3.97 4.47 3.51
CA TYR A 216 4.80 5.56 3.01
C TYR A 216 5.50 6.25 4.19
N THR A 217 6.81 6.08 4.29
CA THR A 217 7.65 6.77 5.29
C THR A 217 8.38 7.95 4.65
N THR A 218 9.70 7.88 4.50
CA THR A 218 10.50 8.89 3.76
C THR A 218 10.30 8.81 2.24
N GLY A 219 9.61 7.77 1.77
CA GLY A 219 9.43 7.50 0.35
C GLY A 219 10.67 6.92 -0.35
N ALA A 220 11.80 6.71 0.34
CA ALA A 220 13.04 6.27 -0.32
C ALA A 220 12.89 4.99 -1.16
N THR A 221 12.13 4.01 -0.65
CA THR A 221 11.83 2.76 -1.37
C THR A 221 11.02 3.02 -2.64
N VAL A 222 9.90 3.74 -2.53
CA VAL A 222 9.02 4.02 -3.67
C VAL A 222 9.67 4.97 -4.68
N LYS A 223 10.46 5.95 -4.23
CA LYS A 223 11.26 6.84 -5.11
C LYS A 223 12.26 6.03 -5.93
N SER A 224 12.95 5.06 -5.33
CA SER A 224 13.89 4.19 -6.05
C SER A 224 13.19 3.25 -7.03
N ALA A 225 12.04 2.68 -6.64
CA ALA A 225 11.22 1.85 -7.52
C ALA A 225 10.65 2.64 -8.71
N ALA A 226 10.16 3.85 -8.48
CA ALA A 226 9.59 4.71 -9.50
C ALA A 226 10.64 5.15 -10.53
N ARG A 227 11.86 5.51 -10.08
CA ARG A 227 13.00 5.79 -10.99
C ARG A 227 13.32 4.61 -11.91
N GLU A 228 13.22 3.38 -11.42
CA GLU A 228 13.45 2.19 -12.25
C GLU A 228 12.32 2.00 -13.29
N LEU A 229 11.07 2.29 -12.91
CA LEU A 229 9.93 2.24 -13.82
C LEU A 229 10.04 3.31 -14.92
N GLU A 230 10.41 4.54 -14.56
CA GLU A 230 10.65 5.63 -15.51
C GLU A 230 11.75 5.24 -16.50
N ARG A 231 12.87 4.69 -16.03
CA ARG A 231 13.96 4.18 -16.89
C ARG A 231 13.53 3.02 -17.79
N ALA A 232 12.58 2.21 -17.35
CA ALA A 232 11.99 1.16 -18.17
C ALA A 232 10.93 1.68 -19.16
N GLY A 233 10.67 3.00 -19.16
CA GLY A 233 9.80 3.68 -20.09
C GLY A 233 8.35 3.81 -19.62
N ALA A 234 8.06 3.75 -18.31
CA ALA A 234 6.74 4.08 -17.79
C ALA A 234 6.34 5.50 -18.20
N ARG A 235 5.08 5.69 -18.60
CA ARG A 235 4.53 7.01 -18.97
C ARG A 235 4.31 7.88 -17.73
N LYS A 236 3.72 7.29 -16.68
CA LYS A 236 3.54 7.89 -15.36
C LYS A 236 3.66 6.80 -14.30
N VAL A 237 4.13 7.17 -13.12
CA VAL A 237 4.12 6.32 -11.94
C VAL A 237 3.23 6.96 -10.89
N PHE A 238 2.29 6.19 -10.36
CA PHE A 238 1.44 6.54 -9.22
C PHE A 238 1.81 5.66 -8.04
N VAL A 239 1.60 6.15 -6.82
CA VAL A 239 1.88 5.41 -5.59
C VAL A 239 0.63 5.35 -4.73
N LEU A 240 0.26 4.15 -4.29
CA LEU A 240 -0.84 3.94 -3.38
C LEU A 240 -0.37 3.14 -2.16
N THR A 241 -0.51 3.70 -0.97
CA THR A 241 -0.19 3.01 0.27
C THR A 241 -1.37 2.92 1.21
N PHE A 242 -1.32 2.00 2.17
CA PHE A 242 -2.32 1.96 3.23
C PHE A 242 -2.15 3.17 4.15
N ALA A 243 -0.94 3.37 4.68
CA ALA A 243 -0.67 4.44 5.63
C ALA A 243 0.49 5.35 5.20
N ARG A 244 0.53 6.57 5.76
CA ARG A 244 1.62 7.54 5.60
C ARG A 244 2.10 8.09 6.94
N VAL A 245 3.41 8.17 7.11
CA VAL A 245 4.03 8.92 8.22
C VAL A 245 4.09 10.40 7.84
N ALA A 246 3.55 11.27 8.69
CA ALA A 246 3.65 12.72 8.56
C ALA A 246 4.29 13.31 9.83
N PRO A 247 5.13 14.35 9.72
CA PRO A 247 5.61 15.09 10.88
C PRO A 247 4.44 15.68 11.67
N GLY A 248 4.41 15.47 12.99
CA GLY A 248 3.35 16.00 13.89
C GLY A 248 2.28 14.98 14.34
N TYR A 249 2.36 13.72 13.91
CA TYR A 249 1.44 12.63 14.31
C TYR A 249 2.20 11.43 14.92
N LEU A 250 3.18 11.70 15.79
CA LEU A 250 3.91 10.69 16.58
C LEU A 250 3.64 10.87 18.08
#